data_AF-A0A7Y3MV59-F1
#
_entry.id   AF-A0A7Y3MV59-F1
#
_cell.length_a   1.000
_cell.length_b   1.000
_cell.length_c   1.000
_cell.angle_alpha   90.00
_cell.angle_beta   90.00
_cell.angle_gamma   90.00
#
_symmetry.space_group_name_H-M   'P 1'
#
loop_
_entity.id
_entity.type
_entity.pdbx_description
1 polymer ?
#
loop_
_entity_poly.entity_id
_entity_poly.type
_entity_poly.pdbx_seq_one_letter_code
_entity_poly.pdbx_strand_id
1 'polypeptide(L)'
;MSTSYPVTVNDPDLTEEMVPSLRKVAGDDNVIVTDLITGAEDFSYFANEVPGFFFFLGGKPLDVPVEEAAAHHTPDFFIDESGLRLGIESMLALTLDYLSSHAPITEDGPAQPDDRPSS
;
A
#
# COMPACT_ATOMS: atom_id res chain seq x y z
N MET A 1 4.93 -31.74 2.94
CA MET A 1 4.69 -30.43 2.28
C MET A 1 5.05 -29.36 3.29
N SER A 2 5.94 -28.43 2.94
CA SER A 2 6.27 -27.30 3.83
C SER A 2 5.04 -26.40 3.93
N THR A 3 4.53 -26.18 5.13
CA THR A 3 3.34 -25.36 5.43
C THR A 3 3.74 -23.89 5.68
N SER A 4 4.60 -23.33 4.84
CA SER A 4 5.05 -21.94 4.95
C SER A 4 4.57 -21.15 3.74
N TYR A 5 4.08 -19.94 3.98
CA TYR A 5 3.83 -18.98 2.92
C TYR A 5 5.16 -18.61 2.23
N PRO A 6 5.15 -18.38 0.90
CA PRO A 6 6.28 -17.75 0.20
C PRO A 6 6.59 -16.37 0.80
N VAL A 7 7.76 -15.83 0.47
CA VAL A 7 8.12 -14.47 0.88
C VAL A 7 7.26 -13.49 0.10
N THR A 8 6.59 -12.55 0.78
CA THR A 8 5.93 -11.43 0.13
C THR A 8 6.98 -10.42 -0.30
N VAL A 9 7.14 -10.24 -1.61
CA VAL A 9 8.06 -9.27 -2.21
C VAL A 9 7.23 -8.36 -3.10
N ASN A 10 7.34 -7.04 -2.89
CA ASN A 10 6.74 -6.09 -3.83
C ASN A 10 7.55 -6.07 -5.13
N ASP A 11 6.84 -5.94 -6.24
CA ASP A 11 7.48 -5.72 -7.53
C ASP A 11 8.27 -4.39 -7.51
N PRO A 12 9.57 -4.37 -7.84
CA PRO A 12 10.40 -3.18 -7.74
C PRO A 12 9.95 -2.02 -8.62
N ASP A 13 9.53 -2.31 -9.86
CA ASP A 13 9.14 -1.29 -10.83
C ASP A 13 7.81 -0.66 -10.41
N LEU A 14 6.84 -1.49 -10.03
CA LEU A 14 5.57 -1.02 -9.47
C LEU A 14 5.78 -0.24 -8.16
N THR A 15 6.77 -0.63 -7.35
CA THR A 15 7.09 0.08 -6.11
C THR A 15 7.64 1.47 -6.39
N GLU A 16 8.60 1.59 -7.30
CA GLU A 16 9.15 2.87 -7.73
C GLU A 16 8.06 3.79 -8.29
N GLU A 17 7.14 3.23 -9.08
CA GLU A 17 6.02 3.97 -9.67
C GLU A 17 5.02 4.48 -8.63
N MET A 18 4.68 3.68 -7.61
CA MET A 18 3.55 3.95 -6.70
C MET A 18 3.92 4.65 -5.40
N VAL A 19 5.19 4.61 -4.96
CA VAL A 19 5.66 5.34 -3.76
C VAL A 19 5.34 6.86 -3.80
N PRO A 20 5.47 7.57 -4.94
CA PRO A 20 5.05 8.97 -5.05
C PRO A 20 3.58 9.22 -4.69
N SER A 21 2.66 8.31 -5.02
CA SER A 21 1.24 8.42 -4.66
C SER A 21 1.05 8.38 -3.14
N LEU A 22 1.78 7.50 -2.44
CA LEU A 22 1.77 7.46 -0.98
C LEU A 22 2.35 8.73 -0.37
N ARG A 23 3.45 9.25 -0.91
CA ARG A 23 4.08 10.50 -0.45
C ARG A 23 3.16 11.71 -0.60
N LYS A 24 2.38 11.76 -1.68
CA LYS A 24 1.38 12.83 -1.90
C LYS A 24 0.29 12.84 -0.82
N VAL A 25 -0.10 11.68 -0.31
CA VAL A 25 -1.15 11.53 0.70
C VAL A 25 -0.60 11.67 2.11
N ALA A 26 0.46 10.94 2.44
CA ALA A 26 1.01 10.86 3.79
C ALA A 26 2.05 11.95 4.11
N GLY A 27 2.63 12.59 3.08
CA GLY A 27 3.80 13.45 3.19
C GLY A 27 5.11 12.66 3.08
N ASP A 28 6.15 13.31 2.53
CA ASP A 28 7.44 12.66 2.23
C ASP A 28 8.10 12.03 3.47
N ASP A 29 8.02 12.69 4.63
CA ASP A 29 8.64 12.24 5.88
C ASP A 29 7.91 11.04 6.53
N ASN A 30 6.71 10.70 6.06
CA ASN A 30 5.87 9.64 6.63
C ASN A 30 5.84 8.35 5.79
N VAL A 31 6.59 8.31 4.68
CA VAL A 31 6.70 7.11 3.82
C VAL A 31 8.09 6.52 3.93
N ILE A 32 8.17 5.31 4.47
CA ILE A 32 9.42 4.58 4.68
C ILE A 32 9.43 3.35 3.79
N VAL A 33 10.41 3.26 2.88
CA VAL A 33 10.68 2.02 2.13
C VAL A 33 11.57 1.14 3.02
N THR A 34 11.05 -0.01 3.41
CA THR A 34 11.70 -0.94 4.34
C THR A 34 12.25 -2.17 3.61
N ASP A 35 13.29 -2.77 4.18
CA ASP A 35 13.76 -4.10 3.81
C ASP A 35 12.70 -5.18 4.15
N LEU A 36 12.91 -6.38 3.62
CA LEU A 36 12.07 -7.55 3.91
C LEU A 36 11.98 -7.81 5.42
N ILE A 37 10.76 -8.01 5.90
CA ILE A 37 10.50 -8.41 7.28
C ILE A 37 10.16 -9.90 7.35
N THR A 38 10.35 -10.52 8.51
CA THR A 38 10.13 -11.97 8.72
C THR A 38 8.66 -12.35 8.95
N GLY A 39 7.72 -11.51 8.52
CA GLY A 39 6.28 -11.78 8.63
C GLY A 39 5.83 -12.84 7.62
N ALA A 40 4.99 -13.78 8.05
CA ALA A 40 4.33 -14.72 7.16
C ALA A 40 2.99 -14.11 6.70
N GLU A 41 2.85 -13.89 5.39
CA GLU A 41 1.69 -13.20 4.79
C GLU A 41 1.23 -13.95 3.54
N ASP A 42 -0.06 -14.24 3.44
CA ASP A 42 -0.62 -15.03 2.33
C ASP A 42 -0.79 -14.20 1.04
N PHE A 43 -0.69 -12.88 1.14
CA PHE A 43 -0.59 -11.98 -0.03
C PHE A 43 0.52 -12.40 -1.00
N SER A 44 1.57 -13.06 -0.49
CA SER A 44 2.63 -13.67 -1.30
C SER A 44 2.12 -14.57 -2.43
N TYR A 45 0.98 -15.24 -2.28
CA TYR A 45 0.41 -16.03 -3.38
C TYR A 45 -0.05 -15.16 -4.56
N PHE A 46 -0.56 -13.95 -4.30
CA PHE A 46 -0.93 -13.01 -5.37
C PHE A 46 0.31 -12.36 -5.98
N ALA A 47 1.24 -11.90 -5.14
CA ALA A 47 2.47 -11.24 -5.58
C ALA A 47 3.41 -12.15 -6.41
N ASN A 48 3.25 -13.46 -6.33
CA ASN A 48 3.99 -14.41 -7.17
C ASN A 48 3.40 -14.58 -8.59
N GLU A 49 2.13 -14.21 -8.80
CA GLU A 49 1.45 -14.41 -10.08
C GLU A 49 1.39 -13.13 -10.92
N VAL A 50 1.37 -11.96 -10.27
CA VAL A 50 1.32 -10.63 -10.91
C VAL A 50 2.15 -9.63 -10.11
N PRO A 51 2.60 -8.50 -10.70
CA PRO A 51 3.25 -7.42 -9.97
C PRO A 51 2.42 -7.00 -8.74
N GLY A 52 2.94 -7.31 -7.56
CA GLY A 52 2.26 -7.06 -6.28
C GLY A 52 2.81 -5.83 -5.58
N PHE A 53 1.93 -5.07 -4.92
CA PHE A 53 2.32 -3.97 -4.05
C PHE A 53 1.56 -4.08 -2.73
N PHE A 54 2.29 -4.36 -1.66
CA PHE A 54 1.82 -4.49 -0.29
C PHE A 54 2.48 -3.43 0.58
N PHE A 55 1.73 -2.76 1.44
CA PHE A 55 2.27 -1.75 2.35
C PHE A 55 1.63 -1.84 3.72
N PHE A 56 2.37 -1.37 4.73
CA PHE A 56 1.88 -1.25 6.09
C PHE A 56 1.35 0.15 6.34
N LEU A 57 0.23 0.23 7.05
CA LEU A 57 -0.30 1.48 7.59
C LEU A 57 0.09 1.57 9.08
N GLY A 58 0.69 2.68 9.47
CA GLY A 58 0.95 2.96 10.89
C GLY A 58 -0.36 3.01 11.68
N GLY A 59 -0.47 2.18 12.72
CA GLY A 59 -1.69 2.09 13.54
C GLY A 59 -1.50 2.46 15.01
N LYS A 60 -0.28 2.76 15.47
CA LYS A 60 -0.04 3.17 16.86
C LYS A 60 -0.49 4.63 17.09
N PRO A 61 -0.89 5.00 18.32
CA PRO A 61 -1.00 6.41 18.70
C PRO A 61 0.29 7.19 18.41
N LEU A 62 0.16 8.46 18.02
CA LEU A 62 1.30 9.29 17.63
C LEU A 62 2.23 9.63 18.80
N ASP A 63 1.69 9.71 20.01
CA ASP A 63 2.41 10.03 21.25
C ASP A 63 3.07 8.81 21.91
N VAL A 64 2.81 7.60 21.41
CA VAL A 64 3.43 6.36 21.91
C VAL A 64 4.72 6.06 21.13
N PRO A 65 5.88 5.89 21.80
CA PRO A 65 7.13 5.45 21.16
C PRO A 65 6.97 4.08 20.49
N VAL A 66 7.74 3.81 19.42
CA VAL A 66 7.63 2.55 18.66
C VAL A 66 7.99 1.35 19.53
N GLU A 67 8.97 1.51 20.42
CA GLU A 67 9.47 0.47 21.33
C GLU A 67 8.47 0.09 22.42
N GLU A 68 7.50 0.97 22.69
CA GLU A 68 6.45 0.78 23.69
C GLU A 68 5.13 0.31 23.07
N ALA A 69 5.02 0.36 21.73
CA ALA A 69 3.83 -0.11 21.03
C ALA A 69 3.72 -1.64 21.10
N ALA A 70 2.60 -2.14 21.62
CA ALA A 70 2.34 -3.57 21.70
C ALA A 70 2.29 -4.21 20.31
N ALA A 71 3.01 -5.32 20.14
CA ALA A 71 3.10 -6.01 18.85
C ALA A 71 1.76 -6.64 18.44
N HIS A 72 1.61 -6.90 17.13
CA HIS A 72 0.54 -7.75 16.62
C HIS A 72 0.50 -9.10 17.36
N HIS A 73 -0.69 -9.63 17.56
CA HIS A 73 -0.96 -10.89 18.29
C HIS A 73 -0.74 -10.87 19.81
N THR A 74 -0.58 -9.69 20.42
CA THR A 74 -0.57 -9.54 21.89
C THR A 74 -1.94 -9.11 22.40
N PRO A 75 -2.33 -9.45 23.65
CA PRO A 75 -3.62 -9.01 24.22
C PRO A 75 -3.70 -7.49 24.42
N ASP A 76 -2.55 -6.82 24.53
CA ASP A 76 -2.45 -5.37 24.70
C ASP A 76 -2.40 -4.61 23.36
N PHE A 77 -2.53 -5.32 22.23
CA PHE A 77 -2.54 -4.72 20.90
C PHE A 77 -3.66 -3.68 20.79
N PHE A 78 -3.29 -2.49 20.34
CA PHE A 78 -4.19 -1.35 20.22
C PHE A 78 -3.94 -0.63 18.89
N ILE A 79 -5.03 -0.21 18.23
CA ILE A 79 -5.00 0.59 17.01
C ILE A 79 -5.63 1.95 17.30
N ASP A 80 -4.93 3.02 16.95
CA ASP A 80 -5.50 4.34 16.80
C ASP A 80 -6.28 4.43 15.47
N GLU A 81 -7.60 4.33 15.58
CA GLU A 81 -8.50 4.33 14.42
C GLU A 81 -8.47 5.64 13.62
N SER A 82 -7.93 6.72 14.17
CA SER A 82 -7.76 7.98 13.42
C SER A 82 -6.87 7.80 12.18
N GLY A 83 -5.97 6.81 12.20
CA GLY A 83 -5.13 6.42 11.06
C GLY A 83 -5.89 5.72 9.92
N LEU A 84 -7.09 5.16 10.16
CA LEU A 84 -7.85 4.45 9.11
C LEU A 84 -8.20 5.34 7.93
N ARG A 85 -8.43 6.63 8.18
CA ARG A 85 -8.67 7.62 7.12
C ARG A 85 -7.48 7.70 6.16
N LEU A 86 -6.25 7.76 6.70
CA LEU A 86 -5.03 7.76 5.89
C LEU A 86 -4.91 6.46 5.08
N GLY A 87 -5.31 5.32 5.65
CA GLY A 87 -5.34 4.04 4.96
C GLY A 87 -6.25 4.05 3.72
N ILE A 88 -7.48 4.56 3.87
CA ILE A 88 -8.44 4.67 2.76
C ILE A 88 -7.95 5.66 1.71
N GLU A 89 -7.45 6.83 2.12
CA GLU A 89 -6.91 7.83 1.20
C GLU A 89 -5.71 7.27 0.42
N SER A 90 -4.82 6.51 1.07
CA SER A 90 -3.68 5.83 0.44
C SER A 90 -4.12 4.81 -0.59
N MET A 91 -5.06 3.91 -0.25
CA MET A 91 -5.59 2.91 -1.18
C MET A 91 -6.27 3.54 -2.40
N LEU A 92 -7.03 4.62 -2.20
CA LEU A 92 -7.69 5.33 -3.28
C LEU A 92 -6.68 6.03 -4.19
N ALA A 93 -5.67 6.71 -3.63
CA ALA A 93 -4.63 7.37 -4.40
C ALA A 93 -3.85 6.36 -5.27
N LEU A 94 -3.40 5.25 -4.66
CA LEU A 94 -2.72 4.17 -5.37
C LEU A 94 -3.58 3.64 -6.53
N THR A 95 -4.84 3.34 -6.27
CA THR A 95 -5.74 2.75 -7.27
C THR A 95 -5.98 3.72 -8.43
N LEU A 96 -6.28 4.99 -8.13
CA LEU A 96 -6.58 5.99 -9.15
C LEU A 96 -5.35 6.35 -9.99
N ASP A 97 -4.19 6.50 -9.36
CA ASP A 97 -2.95 6.84 -10.06
C ASP A 97 -2.47 5.64 -10.91
N TYR A 98 -2.57 4.41 -10.42
CA TYR A 98 -2.29 3.20 -11.19
C TYR A 98 -3.18 3.10 -12.44
N LEU A 99 -4.51 3.24 -12.26
CA LEU A 99 -5.46 3.17 -13.38
C LEU A 99 -5.27 4.31 -14.39
N SER A 100 -4.85 5.49 -13.93
CA SER A 100 -4.58 6.62 -14.82
C SER A 100 -3.30 6.42 -15.63
N SER A 101 -2.27 5.84 -15.01
CA SER A 101 -0.96 5.58 -15.65
C SER A 101 -0.99 4.38 -16.59
N HIS A 102 -1.90 3.43 -16.33
CA HIS A 102 -2.08 2.20 -17.11
C HIS A 102 -3.40 2.15 -17.88
N ALA A 103 -4.07 3.29 -18.05
CA ALA A 103 -5.29 3.35 -18.84
C ALA A 103 -5.01 2.81 -20.25
N PRO A 104 -5.87 1.93 -20.80
CA PRO A 104 -5.69 1.47 -22.17
C PRO A 104 -5.68 2.69 -23.10
N ILE A 105 -4.67 2.75 -23.98
CA ILE A 105 -4.62 3.77 -25.03
C ILE A 105 -5.86 3.54 -25.91
N THR A 106 -6.80 4.48 -25.88
CA THR A 106 -7.93 4.45 -26.82
C THR A 106 -7.44 4.98 -28.17
N GLU A 107 -8.17 4.73 -29.26
CA GLU A 107 -7.76 5.16 -30.60
C GLU A 107 -7.54 6.70 -30.71
N ASP A 108 -8.02 7.47 -29.73
CA ASP A 108 -7.91 8.93 -29.64
C ASP A 108 -6.73 9.43 -28.77
N GLY A 109 -5.93 8.54 -28.16
CA GLY A 109 -4.83 8.89 -27.26
C GLY A 109 -5.11 8.56 -25.78
N PRO A 110 -4.32 9.06 -24.80
CA PRO A 110 -4.61 8.84 -23.40
C PRO A 110 -5.97 9.44 -23.03
N ALA A 111 -6.80 8.68 -22.31
CA ALA A 111 -8.10 9.14 -21.85
C ALA A 111 -7.97 10.46 -21.07
N GLN A 112 -8.70 11.50 -21.48
CA GLN A 112 -8.66 12.78 -20.79
C GLN A 112 -9.55 12.75 -19.54
N PRO A 113 -9.23 13.55 -18.50
CA PRO A 113 -9.99 13.59 -17.25
C PRO A 113 -11.51 13.84 -17.41
N ASP A 114 -11.87 14.47 -18.54
CA ASP A 114 -13.22 14.89 -18.91
C ASP A 114 -13.99 13.83 -19.73
N ASP A 115 -13.36 12.71 -20.09
CA ASP A 115 -14.01 11.61 -20.85
C ASP A 115 -14.91 10.72 -19.97
N ARG A 116 -15.13 11.09 -18.70
CA ARG A 116 -16.08 10.37 -17.85
C ARG A 116 -17.51 10.62 -18.34
N PRO A 117 -18.31 9.56 -18.55
CA PRO A 117 -19.70 9.74 -18.97
C PRO A 117 -20.44 10.58 -17.93
N SER A 118 -21.05 11.67 -18.39
CA SER A 118 -21.99 12.43 -17.58
C SER A 118 -23.11 11.50 -17.14
N SER A 119 -23.30 11.37 -15.84
CA SER A 119 -24.40 10.64 -15.20
C SER A 119 -25.76 11.05 -15.77
#